data_AF-A0A946HNM0-F1
#
_entry.id   AF-A0A946HNM0-F1
#
_cell.length_a   1.000
_cell.length_b   1.000
_cell.length_c   1.000
_cell.angle_alpha   90.00
_cell.angle_beta   90.00
_cell.angle_gamma   90.00
#
_symmetry.space_group_name_H-M   'P 1'
#
loop_
_entity.id
_entity.type
_entity.pdbx_description
1 polymer ?
#
loop_
_entity_poly.entity_id
_entity_poly.type
_entity_poly.pdbx_seq_one_letter_code
_entity_poly.pdbx_strand_id
1 'polypeptide(L)'
;FETIRQASWKAKEFTHWASEQQKEECGLTELWVSTKCGESDTTTGLSSCPTVGNMYDKLLPHGLYGCFGETSEITGAEHICEQRAANPETAAKFRKIWQAYQDDVIFAHQTDDLSDSQPTKGNILGGLTTIEEKAMGNLEKIGRTSTYIDAMGPAEASTKGPGLYFMDSSSAAAECVTLMAAGGYVVHTFPTGQGNVVGNPIVPVIKISGNPRTLRTMSEHIDVDVTGVLTREMTIDQAGDNLIEMITRTANGRLTAAEALGHREFSMTKLYRSA
;
A
#
# COMPACT_ATOMS: atom_id res chain seq x y z
N PHE A 1 15.59 -37.10 3.25
CA PHE A 1 15.69 -36.78 4.69
C PHE A 1 16.87 -35.88 5.02
N GLU A 2 18.08 -36.14 4.51
CA GLU A 2 19.28 -35.32 4.82
C GLU A 2 19.13 -33.83 4.47
N THR A 3 18.62 -33.49 3.28
CA THR A 3 18.38 -32.09 2.88
C THR A 3 17.43 -31.36 3.82
N ILE A 4 16.31 -31.98 4.19
CA ILE A 4 15.33 -31.41 5.13
C ILE A 4 15.99 -31.20 6.50
N ARG A 5 16.75 -32.18 6.98
CA ARG A 5 17.46 -32.12 8.26
C ARG A 5 18.45 -30.95 8.31
N GLN A 6 19.25 -30.77 7.25
CA GLN A 6 20.20 -29.66 7.14
C GLN A 6 19.48 -28.30 7.09
N ALA A 7 18.40 -28.19 6.32
CA ALA A 7 17.58 -26.97 6.27
C ALA A 7 16.98 -26.63 7.64
N SER A 8 16.44 -27.61 8.37
CA SER A 8 15.89 -27.41 9.71
C SER A 8 16.95 -26.96 10.73
N TRP A 9 18.16 -27.52 10.67
CA TRP A 9 19.25 -27.06 11.53
C TRP A 9 19.65 -25.62 11.22
N LYS A 10 19.73 -25.27 9.94
CA LYS A 10 20.05 -23.90 9.55
C LYS A 10 18.96 -22.90 9.93
N ALA A 11 17.69 -23.27 9.76
CA ALA A 11 16.57 -22.46 10.22
C ALA A 11 16.61 -22.23 11.73
N LYS A 12 16.92 -23.28 12.52
CA LYS A 12 17.08 -23.18 13.98
C LYS A 12 18.18 -22.17 14.36
N GLU A 13 19.33 -22.20 13.69
CA GLU A 13 20.41 -21.22 13.90
C GLU A 13 19.93 -19.78 13.66
N PHE A 14 19.18 -19.54 12.58
CA PHE A 14 18.63 -18.21 12.30
C PHE A 14 17.58 -17.78 13.33
N THR A 15 16.70 -18.69 13.77
CA THR A 15 15.74 -18.40 14.83
C THR A 15 16.42 -18.04 16.14
N HIS A 16 17.47 -18.76 16.54
CA HIS A 16 18.25 -18.42 17.73
C HIS A 16 18.82 -17.00 17.62
N TRP A 17 19.57 -16.72 16.54
CA TRP A 17 20.17 -15.41 16.31
C TRP A 17 19.14 -14.27 16.31
N ALA A 18 18.00 -14.46 15.61
CA ALA A 18 16.96 -13.45 15.50
C ALA A 18 16.25 -13.19 16.85
N SER A 19 16.02 -14.26 17.64
CA SER A 19 15.35 -14.14 18.94
C SER A 19 16.18 -13.42 20.01
N GLU A 20 17.49 -13.30 19.81
CA GLU A 20 18.39 -12.59 20.72
C GLU A 20 18.42 -11.07 20.46
N GLN A 21 17.99 -10.62 19.26
CA GLN A 21 18.00 -9.21 18.90
C GLN A 21 17.05 -8.41 19.81
N GLN A 22 17.53 -7.27 20.31
CA GLN A 22 16.72 -6.34 21.10
C GLN A 22 16.39 -5.11 20.25
N LYS A 23 15.24 -4.49 20.52
CA LYS A 23 14.90 -3.22 19.88
C LYS A 23 15.83 -2.12 20.37
N GLU A 24 16.19 -1.24 19.46
CA GLU A 24 16.97 -0.03 19.73
C GLU A 24 16.13 1.20 19.39
N GLU A 25 16.48 2.34 19.97
CA GLU A 25 15.84 3.60 19.63
C GLU A 25 16.23 4.01 18.21
N CYS A 26 15.23 4.34 17.39
CA CYS A 26 15.43 4.86 16.04
C CYS A 26 14.42 5.98 15.75
N GLY A 27 14.77 6.86 14.82
CA GLY A 27 13.87 7.90 14.36
C GLY A 27 12.69 7.33 13.58
N LEU A 28 11.50 7.92 13.73
CA LEU A 28 10.32 7.53 12.94
C LEU A 28 10.58 7.57 11.42
N THR A 29 11.42 8.50 10.97
CA THR A 29 11.75 8.69 9.56
C THR A 29 12.77 7.69 9.03
N GLU A 30 13.36 6.87 9.90
CA GLU A 30 14.14 5.69 9.49
C GLU A 30 13.24 4.54 9.04
N LEU A 31 11.93 4.61 9.30
CA LEU A 31 10.98 3.61 8.83
C LEU A 31 10.77 3.71 7.32
N TRP A 32 10.65 2.53 6.71
CA TRP A 32 10.27 2.38 5.32
C TRP A 32 8.79 1.99 5.29
N VAL A 33 7.95 2.96 4.92
CA VAL A 33 6.50 2.82 4.94
C VAL A 33 6.00 2.68 3.51
N SER A 34 5.26 1.61 3.25
CA SER A 34 4.61 1.35 1.97
C SER A 34 3.10 1.45 2.10
N THR A 35 2.43 1.72 0.99
CA THR A 35 0.98 1.95 0.95
C THR A 35 0.39 1.33 -0.28
N LYS A 36 -0.75 0.67 -0.10
CA LYS A 36 -1.63 0.29 -1.21
C LYS A 36 -3.08 0.23 -0.74
N CYS A 37 -4.05 0.45 -1.63
CA CYS A 37 -5.47 0.46 -1.24
C CYS A 37 -6.11 -0.94 -1.31
N GLY A 38 -7.25 -1.13 -0.65
CA GLY A 38 -7.93 -2.42 -0.58
C GLY A 38 -9.43 -2.32 -0.71
N GLU A 39 -10.02 -3.05 -1.67
CA GLU A 39 -11.48 -3.11 -1.87
C GLU A 39 -12.14 -1.73 -1.72
N SER A 40 -11.62 -0.78 -2.50
CA SER A 40 -12.00 0.63 -2.43
C SER A 40 -13.50 0.83 -2.66
N ASP A 41 -14.01 1.84 -1.99
CA ASP A 41 -15.37 2.36 -2.13
C ASP A 41 -15.30 3.90 -2.22
N THR A 42 -16.45 4.58 -2.25
CA THR A 42 -16.49 6.05 -2.28
C THR A 42 -15.80 6.69 -1.07
N THR A 43 -15.88 6.09 0.11
CA THR A 43 -15.26 6.64 1.33
C THR A 43 -13.74 6.58 1.28
N THR A 44 -13.19 5.62 0.54
CA THR A 44 -11.76 5.37 0.45
C THR A 44 -11.01 6.60 -0.08
N GLY A 45 -11.47 7.18 -1.18
CA GLY A 45 -10.91 8.39 -1.78
C GLY A 45 -11.24 9.68 -1.02
N LEU A 46 -12.24 9.66 -0.13
CA LEU A 46 -12.69 10.83 0.62
C LEU A 46 -12.11 10.92 2.03
N SER A 47 -11.62 9.82 2.60
CA SER A 47 -11.09 9.79 3.97
C SER A 47 -9.82 8.97 4.13
N SER A 48 -9.81 7.66 3.85
CA SER A 48 -8.68 6.79 4.22
C SER A 48 -7.46 6.98 3.33
N CYS A 49 -7.60 7.15 2.02
CA CYS A 49 -6.48 7.51 1.15
C CYS A 49 -5.93 8.91 1.50
N PRO A 50 -6.75 9.97 1.61
CA PRO A 50 -6.27 11.28 2.06
C PRO A 50 -5.56 11.26 3.43
N THR A 51 -5.98 10.38 4.34
CA THR A 51 -5.30 10.18 5.64
C THR A 51 -3.86 9.70 5.46
N VAL A 52 -3.65 8.69 4.59
CA VAL A 52 -2.31 8.21 4.25
C VAL A 52 -1.50 9.28 3.52
N GLY A 53 -2.16 10.02 2.63
CA GLY A 53 -1.53 11.14 1.95
C GLY A 53 -1.03 12.22 2.90
N ASN A 54 -1.80 12.57 3.93
CA ASN A 54 -1.38 13.52 4.96
C ASN A 54 -0.20 13.00 5.80
N MET A 55 -0.18 11.70 6.12
CA MET A 55 0.98 11.07 6.75
C MET A 55 2.24 11.22 5.89
N TYR A 56 2.15 11.00 4.57
CA TYR A 56 3.30 11.22 3.68
C TYR A 56 3.73 12.68 3.62
N ASP A 57 2.79 13.61 3.44
CA ASP A 57 3.08 15.05 3.41
C ASP A 57 3.79 15.52 4.69
N LYS A 58 3.46 14.92 5.85
CA LYS A 58 4.12 15.20 7.13
C LYS A 58 5.50 14.59 7.25
N LEU A 59 5.68 13.33 6.86
CA LEU A 59 6.90 12.58 7.18
C LEU A 59 7.99 12.63 6.09
N LEU A 60 7.62 12.79 4.82
CA LEU A 60 8.59 12.88 3.72
C LEU A 60 9.57 14.06 3.87
N PRO A 61 9.15 15.28 4.29
CA PRO A 61 10.08 16.38 4.56
C PRO A 61 11.11 16.09 5.65
N HIS A 62 10.87 15.08 6.50
CA HIS A 62 11.75 14.66 7.58
C HIS A 62 12.59 13.41 7.25
N GLY A 63 12.54 12.94 6.00
CA GLY A 63 13.42 11.89 5.50
C GLY A 63 12.83 10.48 5.52
N LEU A 64 11.50 10.32 5.47
CA LEU A 64 10.86 9.01 5.36
C LEU A 64 11.18 8.33 4.01
N TYR A 65 11.33 7.00 4.03
CA TYR A 65 11.24 6.18 2.82
C TYR A 65 9.79 5.74 2.58
N GLY A 66 9.12 6.39 1.62
CA GLY A 66 7.73 6.10 1.25
C GLY A 66 7.62 5.25 -0.02
N CYS A 67 6.56 4.45 -0.15
CA CYS A 67 6.22 3.79 -1.42
C CYS A 67 4.74 3.65 -1.64
N PHE A 68 4.36 3.84 -2.91
CA PHE A 68 3.05 3.48 -3.41
C PHE A 68 3.20 2.72 -4.74
N GLY A 69 2.14 2.02 -5.15
CA GLY A 69 2.10 1.30 -6.41
C GLY A 69 0.67 1.15 -6.91
N GLU A 70 0.38 -0.05 -7.43
CA GLU A 70 -0.89 -0.45 -8.05
C GLU A 70 -1.05 0.18 -9.44
N THR A 71 -0.25 -0.30 -10.40
CA THR A 71 -0.16 0.28 -11.75
C THR A 71 -1.53 0.34 -12.44
N SER A 72 -2.33 -0.73 -12.35
CA SER A 72 -3.68 -0.76 -12.91
C SER A 72 -4.68 0.18 -12.22
N GLU A 73 -4.49 0.46 -10.93
CA GLU A 73 -5.34 1.34 -10.13
C GLU A 73 -5.11 2.83 -10.45
N ILE A 74 -4.19 3.13 -11.37
CA ILE A 74 -3.89 4.48 -11.85
C ILE A 74 -4.58 4.76 -13.20
N THR A 75 -5.23 3.76 -13.81
CA THR A 75 -5.95 3.92 -15.08
C THR A 75 -7.00 5.04 -14.98
N GLY A 76 -6.86 6.09 -15.78
CA GLY A 76 -7.69 7.29 -15.75
C GLY A 76 -7.08 8.47 -14.98
N ALA A 77 -6.04 8.23 -14.18
CA ALA A 77 -5.28 9.24 -13.44
C ALA A 77 -3.77 9.19 -13.74
N GLU A 78 -3.33 8.41 -14.73
CA GLU A 78 -1.91 8.23 -15.09
C GLU A 78 -1.21 9.53 -15.46
N HIS A 79 -1.89 10.43 -16.16
CA HIS A 79 -1.38 11.75 -16.49
C HIS A 79 -1.21 12.65 -15.26
N ILE A 80 -2.04 12.49 -14.23
CA ILE A 80 -1.89 13.18 -12.94
C ILE A 80 -0.74 12.57 -12.16
N CYS A 81 -0.67 11.24 -12.10
CA CYS A 81 0.43 10.54 -11.46
C CYS A 81 1.77 10.95 -12.07
N GLU A 82 1.90 10.98 -13.40
CA GLU A 82 3.11 11.42 -14.07
C GLU A 82 3.55 12.84 -13.67
N GLN A 83 2.60 13.77 -13.53
CA GLN A 83 2.87 15.15 -13.08
C GLN A 83 3.39 15.22 -11.63
N ARG A 84 3.22 14.16 -10.84
CA ARG A 84 3.71 14.05 -9.46
C ARG A 84 5.14 13.50 -9.38
N ALA A 85 5.78 13.19 -10.50
CA ALA A 85 7.20 12.88 -10.53
C ALA A 85 8.04 14.12 -10.17
N ALA A 86 9.09 13.93 -9.37
CA ALA A 86 9.97 15.03 -8.95
C ALA A 86 10.78 15.65 -10.11
N ASN A 87 10.98 14.92 -11.21
CA ASN A 87 11.71 15.39 -12.38
C ASN A 87 11.32 14.60 -13.65
N PRO A 88 11.70 15.09 -14.86
CA PRO A 88 11.35 14.44 -16.12
C PRO A 88 11.90 13.02 -16.31
N GLU A 89 13.04 12.68 -15.71
CA GLU A 89 13.61 11.32 -15.78
C GLU A 89 12.71 10.33 -15.03
N THR A 90 12.30 10.70 -13.83
CA THR A 90 11.37 9.91 -13.00
C THR A 90 10.00 9.79 -13.67
N ALA A 91 9.49 10.85 -14.30
CA ALA A 91 8.26 10.81 -15.10
C ALA A 91 8.37 9.83 -16.27
N ALA A 92 9.50 9.86 -17.00
CA ALA A 92 9.74 8.97 -18.12
C ALA A 92 9.84 7.49 -17.69
N LYS A 93 10.46 7.21 -16.53
CA LYS A 93 10.47 5.84 -15.95
C LYS A 93 9.07 5.35 -15.63
N PHE A 94 8.26 6.17 -14.95
CA PHE A 94 6.85 5.84 -14.69
C PHE A 94 6.08 5.59 -15.99
N ARG A 95 6.22 6.47 -16.99
CA ARG A 95 5.57 6.31 -18.29
C ARG A 95 5.99 5.03 -19.01
N LYS A 96 7.25 4.60 -18.88
CA LYS A 96 7.72 3.31 -19.41
C LYS A 96 7.04 2.12 -18.72
N ILE A 97 6.90 2.16 -17.39
CA ILE A 97 6.18 1.12 -16.63
C ILE A 97 4.72 1.07 -17.07
N TRP A 98 4.07 2.23 -17.15
CA TRP A 98 2.68 2.35 -17.59
C TRP A 98 2.49 1.85 -19.02
N GLN A 99 3.39 2.21 -19.94
CA GLN A 99 3.34 1.71 -21.32
C GLN A 99 3.47 0.19 -21.37
N ALA A 100 4.41 -0.39 -20.62
CA ALA A 100 4.54 -1.84 -20.55
C ALA A 100 3.29 -2.53 -20.00
N TYR A 101 2.63 -1.94 -19.01
CA TYR A 101 1.34 -2.44 -18.51
C TYR A 101 0.26 -2.41 -19.60
N GLN A 102 0.15 -1.29 -20.34
CA GLN A 102 -0.79 -1.19 -21.45
C GLN A 102 -0.51 -2.24 -22.54
N ASP A 103 0.75 -2.41 -22.93
CA ASP A 103 1.12 -3.33 -24.01
C ASP A 103 0.92 -4.80 -23.60
N ASP A 104 1.40 -5.18 -22.42
CA ASP A 104 1.48 -6.58 -21.96
C ASP A 104 0.17 -7.09 -21.34
N VAL A 105 -0.66 -6.19 -20.79
CA VAL A 105 -1.89 -6.58 -20.08
C VAL A 105 -3.11 -6.09 -20.82
N ILE A 106 -3.20 -4.79 -21.12
CA ILE A 106 -4.39 -4.21 -21.71
C ILE A 106 -4.54 -4.63 -23.17
N PHE A 107 -3.61 -4.25 -24.04
CA PHE A 107 -3.73 -4.50 -25.48
C PHE A 107 -3.54 -5.97 -25.86
N ALA A 108 -2.75 -6.73 -25.10
CA ALA A 108 -2.57 -8.17 -25.31
C ALA A 108 -3.81 -9.00 -24.96
N HIS A 109 -4.65 -8.50 -24.04
CA HIS A 109 -5.85 -9.21 -23.55
C HIS A 109 -7.15 -8.43 -23.77
N GLN A 110 -7.11 -7.33 -24.54
CA GLN A 110 -8.28 -6.52 -24.83
C GLN A 110 -9.35 -7.37 -25.50
N THR A 111 -10.56 -7.28 -24.99
CA THR A 111 -11.76 -7.68 -25.72
C THR A 111 -12.40 -6.40 -26.29
N ASP A 112 -13.54 -6.50 -26.97
CA ASP A 112 -14.28 -5.31 -27.42
C ASP A 112 -14.73 -4.40 -26.25
N ASP A 113 -14.59 -4.87 -25.01
CA ASP A 113 -14.80 -4.15 -23.76
C ASP A 113 -13.53 -4.20 -22.88
N LEU A 114 -13.07 -3.02 -22.44
CA LEU A 114 -11.93 -2.86 -21.52
C LEU A 114 -12.38 -2.86 -20.04
N SER A 115 -13.70 -2.84 -19.76
CA SER A 115 -14.29 -2.57 -18.45
C SER A 115 -14.33 -3.75 -17.48
N ASP A 116 -14.01 -4.97 -17.92
CA ASP A 116 -14.14 -6.16 -17.07
C ASP A 116 -13.04 -6.32 -16.01
N SER A 117 -11.95 -5.53 -16.09
CA SER A 117 -10.86 -5.59 -15.11
C SER A 117 -11.04 -4.61 -13.95
N GLN A 118 -11.43 -3.36 -14.25
CA GLN A 118 -11.61 -2.27 -13.28
C GLN A 118 -12.67 -1.25 -13.77
N PRO A 119 -13.51 -0.69 -12.89
CA PRO A 119 -13.67 -0.99 -11.46
C PRO A 119 -14.27 -2.39 -11.24
N THR A 120 -13.77 -3.11 -10.23
CA THR A 120 -14.30 -4.46 -9.92
C THR A 120 -15.76 -4.39 -9.46
N LYS A 121 -16.49 -5.52 -9.52
CA LYS A 121 -17.87 -5.63 -9.01
C LYS A 121 -18.02 -5.12 -7.57
N GLY A 122 -17.02 -5.38 -6.72
CA GLY A 122 -16.99 -4.87 -5.35
C GLY A 122 -16.91 -3.34 -5.30
N ASN A 123 -16.10 -2.73 -6.15
CA ASN A 123 -15.98 -1.27 -6.22
C ASN A 123 -17.29 -0.60 -6.66
N ILE A 124 -17.97 -1.16 -7.67
CA ILE A 124 -19.26 -0.66 -8.16
C ILE A 124 -20.33 -0.76 -7.06
N LEU A 125 -20.39 -1.88 -6.33
CA LEU A 125 -21.27 -2.04 -5.18
C LEU A 125 -20.92 -1.08 -4.03
N GLY A 126 -19.64 -0.71 -3.91
CA GLY A 126 -19.13 0.32 -3.01
C GLY A 126 -19.43 1.76 -3.45
N GLY A 127 -20.09 1.96 -4.60
CA GLY A 127 -20.57 3.25 -5.09
C GLY A 127 -19.64 3.98 -6.06
N LEU A 128 -18.52 3.36 -6.49
CA LEU A 128 -17.64 3.95 -7.49
C LEU A 128 -18.26 3.82 -8.88
N THR A 129 -18.38 4.95 -9.60
CA THR A 129 -19.13 5.03 -10.85
C THR A 129 -18.26 4.93 -12.10
N THR A 130 -17.00 5.39 -12.04
CA THR A 130 -16.05 5.30 -13.16
C THR A 130 -14.66 4.85 -12.70
N ILE A 131 -13.83 4.41 -13.65
CA ILE A 131 -12.44 4.04 -13.36
C ILE A 131 -11.60 5.26 -12.97
N GLU A 132 -11.88 6.43 -13.57
CA GLU A 132 -11.22 7.69 -13.26
C GLU A 132 -11.54 8.15 -11.84
N GLU A 133 -12.80 8.03 -11.40
CA GLU A 133 -13.19 8.35 -10.02
C GLU A 133 -12.40 7.52 -9.01
N LYS A 134 -12.27 6.22 -9.28
CA LYS A 134 -11.48 5.29 -8.46
C LYS A 134 -10.00 5.66 -8.46
N ALA A 135 -9.43 5.92 -9.63
CA ALA A 135 -8.01 6.22 -9.77
C ALA A 135 -7.63 7.56 -9.11
N MET A 136 -8.49 8.56 -9.19
CA MET A 136 -8.29 9.83 -8.48
C MET A 136 -8.33 9.63 -6.96
N GLY A 137 -9.31 8.88 -6.45
CA GLY A 137 -9.39 8.56 -5.01
C GLY A 137 -8.21 7.70 -4.53
N ASN A 138 -7.71 6.81 -5.39
CA ASN A 138 -6.51 6.03 -5.15
C ASN A 138 -5.27 6.92 -5.05
N LEU A 139 -5.11 7.90 -5.94
CA LEU A 139 -3.94 8.77 -5.98
C LEU A 139 -3.82 9.69 -4.75
N GLU A 140 -4.93 10.04 -4.09
CA GLU A 140 -4.90 10.83 -2.83
C GLU A 140 -4.00 10.20 -1.74
N LYS A 141 -3.72 8.89 -1.81
CA LYS A 141 -2.83 8.19 -0.87
C LYS A 141 -1.38 8.67 -0.88
N ILE A 142 -0.96 9.43 -1.90
CA ILE A 142 0.40 9.99 -1.96
C ILE A 142 0.51 11.40 -1.40
N GLY A 143 -0.60 12.00 -0.94
CA GLY A 143 -0.61 13.34 -0.37
C GLY A 143 -0.75 14.44 -1.42
N ARG A 144 -0.86 15.68 -0.94
CA ARG A 144 -1.15 16.86 -1.76
C ARG A 144 0.10 17.62 -2.17
N THR A 145 1.17 17.53 -1.39
CA THR A 145 2.42 18.26 -1.65
C THR A 145 3.57 17.36 -2.09
N SER A 146 3.46 16.06 -1.85
CA SER A 146 4.53 15.09 -2.07
C SER A 146 4.73 14.70 -3.54
N THR A 147 5.97 14.67 -3.99
CA THR A 147 6.36 14.15 -5.30
C THR A 147 7.20 12.88 -5.14
N TYR A 148 7.09 11.92 -6.05
CA TYR A 148 7.93 10.73 -6.03
C TYR A 148 9.25 10.93 -6.77
N ILE A 149 10.33 10.45 -6.18
CA ILE A 149 11.70 10.70 -6.62
C ILE A 149 12.24 9.62 -7.57
N ASP A 150 11.65 8.42 -7.56
CA ASP A 150 11.96 7.38 -8.53
C ASP A 150 10.75 6.49 -8.81
N ALA A 151 10.80 5.78 -9.94
CA ALA A 151 9.84 4.75 -10.32
C ALA A 151 10.61 3.45 -10.62
N MET A 152 10.17 2.35 -10.01
CA MET A 152 10.94 1.11 -9.89
C MET A 152 10.14 -0.11 -10.36
N GLY A 153 10.85 -1.17 -10.72
CA GLY A 153 10.25 -2.46 -11.01
C GLY A 153 9.74 -3.21 -9.77
N PRO A 154 9.05 -4.34 -9.97
CA PRO A 154 8.55 -5.15 -8.86
C PRO A 154 9.67 -5.63 -7.93
N ALA A 155 9.48 -5.45 -6.61
CA ALA A 155 10.42 -5.86 -5.55
C ALA A 155 11.82 -5.23 -5.63
N GLU A 156 12.01 -4.17 -6.41
CA GLU A 156 13.26 -3.40 -6.41
C GLU A 156 13.37 -2.54 -5.15
N ALA A 157 14.58 -2.47 -4.58
CA ALA A 157 14.86 -1.66 -3.39
C ALA A 157 15.04 -0.17 -3.74
N SER A 158 14.55 0.69 -2.85
CA SER A 158 14.67 2.15 -2.98
C SER A 158 16.09 2.64 -2.69
N THR A 159 16.81 3.05 -3.74
CA THR A 159 18.26 3.35 -3.66
C THR A 159 18.63 4.83 -3.82
N LYS A 160 17.66 5.71 -4.12
CA LYS A 160 17.89 7.15 -4.37
C LYS A 160 17.94 8.03 -3.11
N GLY A 161 17.80 7.46 -1.92
CA GLY A 161 17.73 8.19 -0.66
C GLY A 161 16.30 8.30 -0.11
N PRO A 162 16.09 9.01 0.99
CA PRO A 162 14.75 9.19 1.54
C PRO A 162 13.85 9.98 0.58
N GLY A 163 12.58 9.60 0.51
CA GLY A 163 11.61 10.16 -0.42
C GLY A 163 10.51 9.16 -0.75
N LEU A 164 9.59 9.57 -1.63
CA LEU A 164 8.49 8.73 -2.09
C LEU A 164 8.87 8.01 -3.39
N TYR A 165 8.51 6.73 -3.49
CA TYR A 165 8.80 5.90 -4.65
C TYR A 165 7.51 5.33 -5.25
N PHE A 166 7.48 5.25 -6.57
CA PHE A 166 6.51 4.43 -7.29
C PHE A 166 7.11 3.04 -7.52
N MET A 167 6.41 1.97 -7.14
CA MET A 167 6.79 0.58 -7.46
C MET A 167 5.74 -0.03 -8.38
N ASP A 168 6.17 -0.58 -9.51
CA ASP A 168 5.29 -1.37 -10.37
C ASP A 168 4.76 -2.58 -9.60
N SER A 169 3.44 -2.63 -9.42
CA SER A 169 2.76 -3.71 -8.71
C SER A 169 1.34 -3.90 -9.23
N SER A 170 0.81 -5.12 -9.08
CA SER A 170 -0.60 -5.42 -9.32
C SER A 170 -1.49 -4.79 -8.24
N SER A 171 -2.76 -4.61 -8.58
CA SER A 171 -3.83 -4.29 -7.61
C SER A 171 -4.07 -5.40 -6.56
N ALA A 172 -3.66 -6.65 -6.86
CA ALA A 172 -3.88 -7.80 -6.01
C ALA A 172 -3.18 -7.66 -4.65
N ALA A 173 -3.96 -7.87 -3.59
CA ALA A 173 -3.54 -7.40 -2.28
C ALA A 173 -2.32 -8.10 -1.70
N ALA A 174 -2.38 -9.43 -1.63
CA ALA A 174 -1.29 -10.25 -1.13
C ALA A 174 0.00 -10.04 -1.93
N GLU A 175 -0.13 -9.76 -3.22
CA GLU A 175 1.01 -9.58 -4.12
C GLU A 175 1.71 -8.24 -3.90
N CYS A 176 0.97 -7.12 -3.94
CA CYS A 176 1.55 -5.80 -3.76
C CYS A 176 2.29 -5.69 -2.42
N VAL A 177 1.68 -6.19 -1.33
CA VAL A 177 2.32 -6.19 0.00
C VAL A 177 3.57 -7.06 0.02
N THR A 178 3.56 -8.21 -0.68
CA THR A 178 4.75 -9.08 -0.79
C THR A 178 5.88 -8.41 -1.56
N LEU A 179 5.58 -7.72 -2.66
CA LEU A 179 6.58 -6.99 -3.45
C LEU A 179 7.22 -5.85 -2.65
N MET A 180 6.40 -5.07 -1.94
CA MET A 180 6.90 -3.97 -1.11
C MET A 180 7.72 -4.49 0.09
N ALA A 181 7.30 -5.59 0.72
CA ALA A 181 8.11 -6.26 1.74
C ALA A 181 9.46 -6.73 1.17
N ALA A 182 9.47 -7.32 -0.04
CA ALA A 182 10.70 -7.75 -0.71
C ALA A 182 11.60 -6.57 -1.13
N GLY A 183 11.01 -5.41 -1.43
CA GLY A 183 11.73 -4.15 -1.68
C GLY A 183 12.32 -3.50 -0.42
N GLY A 184 12.09 -4.07 0.76
CA GLY A 184 12.66 -3.62 2.04
C GLY A 184 11.75 -2.74 2.89
N TYR A 185 10.49 -2.56 2.51
CA TYR A 185 9.52 -1.81 3.33
C TYR A 185 9.13 -2.62 4.57
N VAL A 186 9.02 -1.94 5.72
CA VAL A 186 8.88 -2.57 7.04
C VAL A 186 7.55 -2.29 7.72
N VAL A 187 6.77 -1.34 7.21
CA VAL A 187 5.38 -1.10 7.61
C VAL A 187 4.54 -0.92 6.35
N HIS A 188 3.34 -1.49 6.33
CA HIS A 188 2.40 -1.32 5.25
C HIS A 188 1.10 -0.66 5.73
N THR A 189 0.72 0.47 5.16
CA THR A 189 -0.58 1.11 5.43
C THR A 189 -1.59 0.73 4.36
N PHE A 190 -2.80 0.42 4.80
CA PHE A 190 -3.80 -0.26 4.00
C PHE A 190 -5.17 0.40 4.12
N PRO A 191 -5.41 1.53 3.40
CA PRO A 191 -6.73 2.13 3.33
C PRO A 191 -7.73 1.19 2.65
N THR A 192 -8.86 0.92 3.29
CA THR A 192 -9.89 0.02 2.77
C THR A 192 -11.32 0.53 3.00
N GLY A 193 -12.14 0.41 1.97
CA GLY A 193 -13.55 0.75 2.00
C GLY A 193 -14.41 -0.36 2.57
N GLN A 194 -14.21 -1.60 2.10
CA GLN A 194 -15.10 -2.74 2.38
C GLN A 194 -14.53 -3.76 3.37
N GLY A 195 -13.38 -3.50 3.98
CA GLY A 195 -12.83 -4.33 5.06
C GLY A 195 -12.01 -5.50 4.56
N ASN A 196 -11.20 -5.30 3.51
CA ASN A 196 -10.31 -6.34 3.02
C ASN A 196 -9.35 -6.80 4.15
N VAL A 197 -9.31 -8.11 4.41
CA VAL A 197 -8.66 -8.68 5.60
C VAL A 197 -7.17 -8.98 5.43
N VAL A 198 -6.58 -8.71 4.26
CA VAL A 198 -5.19 -9.06 3.91
C VAL A 198 -4.20 -8.73 5.03
N GLY A 199 -3.43 -9.72 5.46
CA GLY A 199 -2.26 -9.54 6.31
C GLY A 199 -0.98 -9.79 5.53
N ASN A 200 0.12 -9.97 6.25
CA ASN A 200 1.37 -10.44 5.69
C ASN A 200 2.19 -11.13 6.80
N PRO A 201 2.91 -12.23 6.49
CA PRO A 201 3.69 -12.94 7.50
C PRO A 201 4.98 -12.22 7.93
N ILE A 202 5.41 -11.18 7.21
CA ILE A 202 6.69 -10.49 7.43
C ILE A 202 6.47 -9.05 7.89
N VAL A 203 5.59 -8.30 7.20
CA VAL A 203 5.38 -6.87 7.47
C VAL A 203 4.02 -6.62 8.14
N PRO A 204 3.93 -5.77 9.18
CA PRO A 204 2.65 -5.37 9.75
C PRO A 204 1.82 -4.59 8.74
N VAL A 205 0.54 -4.94 8.64
CA VAL A 205 -0.44 -4.31 7.74
C VAL A 205 -1.45 -3.53 8.58
N ILE A 206 -1.28 -2.21 8.65
CA ILE A 206 -2.14 -1.28 9.40
C ILE A 206 -3.34 -0.92 8.53
N LYS A 207 -4.53 -1.32 8.96
CA LYS A 207 -5.77 -1.09 8.19
C LYS A 207 -6.48 0.19 8.60
N ILE A 208 -6.83 1.01 7.62
CA ILE A 208 -7.50 2.31 7.83
C ILE A 208 -8.84 2.29 7.10
N SER A 209 -9.93 2.69 7.76
CA SER A 209 -11.22 2.82 7.09
C SER A 209 -11.99 4.03 7.58
N GLY A 210 -12.64 4.71 6.65
CA GLY A 210 -13.64 5.74 6.96
C GLY A 210 -15.06 5.32 6.60
N ASN A 211 -15.29 4.06 6.26
CA ASN A 211 -16.61 3.55 5.94
C ASN A 211 -17.37 3.18 7.23
N PRO A 212 -18.47 3.87 7.60
CA PRO A 212 -19.18 3.58 8.85
C PRO A 212 -19.86 2.21 8.89
N ARG A 213 -20.15 1.60 7.73
CA ARG A 213 -20.65 0.23 7.66
C ARG A 213 -19.54 -0.76 7.98
N THR A 214 -18.35 -0.60 7.39
CA THR A 214 -17.18 -1.45 7.66
C THR A 214 -16.78 -1.38 9.11
N LEU A 215 -16.72 -0.19 9.71
CA LEU A 215 -16.44 -0.05 11.15
C LEU A 215 -17.54 -0.68 12.02
N ARG A 216 -18.80 -0.67 11.58
CA ARG A 216 -19.89 -1.33 12.34
C ARG A 216 -19.85 -2.86 12.25
N THR A 217 -19.41 -3.42 11.13
CA THR A 217 -19.52 -4.88 10.87
C THR A 217 -18.20 -5.63 10.91
N MET A 218 -17.07 -4.93 10.84
CA MET A 218 -15.72 -5.51 10.72
C MET A 218 -14.67 -4.69 11.49
N SER A 219 -15.05 -3.97 12.54
CA SER A 219 -14.14 -3.13 13.36
C SER A 219 -12.91 -3.88 13.86
N GLU A 220 -13.03 -5.17 14.14
CA GLU A 220 -11.95 -6.03 14.61
C GLU A 220 -10.80 -6.17 13.60
N HIS A 221 -11.08 -5.87 12.32
CA HIS A 221 -10.09 -5.88 11.25
C HIS A 221 -9.46 -4.51 11.00
N ILE A 222 -9.91 -3.43 11.65
CA ILE A 222 -9.48 -2.06 11.36
C ILE A 222 -8.63 -1.53 12.52
N ASP A 223 -7.44 -1.00 12.22
CA ASP A 223 -6.54 -0.41 13.21
C ASP A 223 -6.82 1.09 13.43
N VAL A 224 -7.20 1.81 12.38
CA VAL A 224 -7.43 3.26 12.41
C VAL A 224 -8.81 3.59 11.84
N ASP A 225 -9.70 4.05 12.72
CA ASP A 225 -11.02 4.59 12.38
C ASP A 225 -10.87 6.08 12.00
N VAL A 226 -11.22 6.40 10.75
CA VAL A 226 -11.24 7.77 10.23
C VAL A 226 -12.63 8.18 9.71
N THR A 227 -13.68 7.52 10.19
CA THR A 227 -15.08 7.84 9.85
C THR A 227 -15.43 9.29 10.17
N GLY A 228 -14.80 9.85 11.23
CA GLY A 228 -14.92 11.25 11.64
C GLY A 228 -14.62 12.28 10.54
N VAL A 229 -13.84 11.90 9.52
CA VAL A 229 -13.53 12.79 8.38
C VAL A 229 -14.77 13.11 7.57
N LEU A 230 -15.64 12.11 7.36
CA LEU A 230 -16.87 12.27 6.58
C LEU A 230 -17.98 12.96 7.38
N THR A 231 -18.00 12.78 8.70
CA THR A 231 -18.94 13.46 9.61
C THR A 231 -18.48 14.88 9.99
N ARG A 232 -17.26 15.27 9.59
CA ARG A 232 -16.61 16.55 9.94
C ARG A 232 -16.29 16.71 11.43
N GLU A 233 -16.22 15.61 12.17
CA GLU A 233 -15.77 15.55 13.56
C GLU A 233 -14.24 15.45 13.65
N MET A 234 -13.59 15.06 12.55
CA MET A 234 -12.14 14.92 12.41
C MET A 234 -11.68 15.60 11.12
N THR A 235 -10.54 16.29 11.15
CA THR A 235 -9.89 16.79 9.94
C THR A 235 -8.97 15.73 9.34
N ILE A 236 -8.61 15.86 8.05
CA ILE A 236 -7.60 14.99 7.42
C ILE A 236 -6.25 15.10 8.15
N ASP A 237 -5.93 16.27 8.68
CA ASP A 237 -4.70 16.50 9.45
C ASP A 237 -4.67 15.66 10.73
N GLN A 238 -5.77 15.67 11.50
CA GLN A 238 -5.93 14.84 12.70
C GLN A 238 -5.96 13.35 12.36
N ALA A 239 -6.59 12.98 11.24
CA ALA A 239 -6.59 11.59 10.77
C ALA A 239 -5.15 11.12 10.46
N GLY A 240 -4.34 11.97 9.82
CA GLY A 240 -2.93 11.70 9.58
C GLY A 240 -2.12 11.54 10.87
N ASP A 241 -2.37 12.37 11.87
CA ASP A 241 -1.73 12.22 13.20
C ASP A 241 -2.10 10.88 13.86
N ASN A 242 -3.38 10.48 13.78
CA ASN A 242 -3.84 9.18 14.29
C ASN A 242 -3.14 8.01 13.59
N LEU A 243 -2.90 8.11 12.28
CA LEU A 243 -2.16 7.10 11.53
C LEU A 243 -0.68 7.06 11.92
N ILE A 244 -0.03 8.23 12.07
CA ILE A 244 1.37 8.31 12.52
C ILE A 244 1.54 7.70 13.92
N GLU A 245 0.62 7.98 14.83
CA GLU A 245 0.60 7.38 16.17
C GLU A 245 0.42 5.85 16.09
N MET A 246 -0.47 5.35 15.22
CA MET A 246 -0.64 3.91 15.04
C MET A 246 0.62 3.24 14.48
N ILE A 247 1.29 3.86 13.50
CA ILE A 247 2.57 3.39 12.96
C ILE A 247 3.61 3.31 14.08
N THR A 248 3.70 4.37 14.90
CA THR A 248 4.63 4.46 16.03
C THR A 248 4.39 3.34 17.05
N ARG A 249 3.13 3.12 17.44
CA ARG A 249 2.76 2.03 18.35
C ARG A 249 3.07 0.66 17.76
N THR A 250 2.84 0.48 16.46
CA THR A 250 3.10 -0.78 15.74
C THR A 250 4.60 -1.07 15.66
N ALA A 251 5.43 -0.09 15.29
CA ALA A 251 6.89 -0.22 15.32
C ALA A 251 7.40 -0.56 16.74
N ASN A 252 6.76 0.01 17.76
CA ASN A 252 7.06 -0.30 19.16
C ASN A 252 6.55 -1.68 19.64
N GLY A 253 5.83 -2.44 18.82
CA GLY A 253 5.48 -3.84 19.07
C GLY A 253 4.01 -4.11 19.38
N ARG A 254 3.14 -3.11 19.21
CA ARG A 254 1.70 -3.39 19.14
C ARG A 254 1.43 -4.20 17.87
N LEU A 255 0.83 -5.38 18.01
CA LEU A 255 0.34 -6.14 16.86
C LEU A 255 -0.79 -5.38 16.16
N THR A 256 -0.76 -5.35 14.83
CA THR A 256 -1.89 -4.93 14.01
C THR A 256 -3.08 -5.88 14.17
N ALA A 257 -4.28 -5.43 13.79
CA ALA A 257 -5.44 -6.31 13.70
C ALA A 257 -5.17 -7.55 12.84
N ALA A 258 -4.42 -7.38 11.73
CA ALA A 258 -4.02 -8.46 10.85
C ALA A 258 -3.23 -9.55 11.58
N GLU A 259 -2.18 -9.14 12.32
CA GLU A 259 -1.30 -10.04 13.05
C GLU A 259 -2.02 -10.72 14.22
N ALA A 260 -2.82 -9.96 14.97
CA ALA A 260 -3.57 -10.48 16.12
C ALA A 260 -4.60 -11.56 15.71
N LEU A 261 -5.21 -11.40 14.53
CA LEU A 261 -6.17 -12.35 13.97
C LEU A 261 -5.51 -13.46 13.12
N GLY A 262 -4.19 -13.40 12.91
CA GLY A 262 -3.43 -14.43 12.21
C GLY A 262 -3.52 -14.40 10.67
N HIS A 263 -3.91 -13.26 10.07
CA HIS A 263 -3.91 -13.06 8.62
C HIS A 263 -2.47 -13.03 8.08
N ARG A 264 -2.16 -13.89 7.10
CA ARG A 264 -0.79 -14.15 6.62
C ARG A 264 -0.73 -14.36 5.11
N GLU A 265 -1.53 -13.60 4.37
CA GLU A 265 -1.61 -13.73 2.92
C GLU A 265 -0.32 -13.19 2.28
N PHE A 266 0.29 -13.98 1.41
CA PHE A 266 1.48 -13.57 0.65
C PHE A 266 1.52 -14.31 -0.69
N SER A 267 2.21 -13.74 -1.68
CA SER A 267 2.32 -14.32 -3.03
C SER A 267 3.75 -14.17 -3.56
N MET A 268 4.45 -15.29 -3.72
CA MET A 268 5.84 -15.32 -4.21
C MET A 268 5.99 -15.68 -5.69
N THR A 269 4.98 -16.28 -6.31
CA THR A 269 5.12 -16.90 -7.62
C THR A 269 4.09 -16.34 -8.60
N LYS A 270 4.56 -15.89 -9.75
CA LYS A 270 3.73 -15.56 -10.91
C LYS A 270 4.02 -16.51 -12.05
N LEU A 271 2.96 -17.03 -12.66
CA LEU A 271 3.00 -17.60 -14.01
C LEU A 271 2.74 -16.52 -15.07
N TYR A 272 1.98 -15.47 -14.72
CA TYR A 272 1.59 -14.36 -15.59
C TYR A 272 1.55 -13.04 -14.82
N ARG A 273 1.66 -11.91 -15.53
CA ARG A 273 1.47 -10.57 -14.96
C ARG A 273 -0.02 -10.37 -14.65
N SER A 274 -0.33 -10.17 -13.39
CA SER A 274 -1.65 -9.79 -12.87
C SER A 274 -1.93 -8.30 -13.10
N ALA A 275 -3.20 -7.97 -13.33
CA ALA A 275 -3.69 -6.59 -13.34
C ALA A 275 -3.64 -6.00 -11.93
#